data_AF-A0A1C6U051-F1
#
_entry.id   AF-A0A1C6U051-F1
#
_cell.length_a   1.000
_cell.length_b   1.000
_cell.length_c   1.000
_cell.angle_alpha   90.00
_cell.angle_beta   90.00
_cell.angle_gamma   90.00
#
_symmetry.space_group_name_H-M   'P 1'
#
loop_
_entity.id
_entity.type
_entity.pdbx_description
1 polymer ?
#
loop_
_entity_poly.entity_id
_entity_poly.type
_entity_poly.pdbx_seq_one_letter_code
_entity_poly.pdbx_strand_id
1 'polypeptide(L)'
;MTGDLPGRPVGDGPPPEPRPPAIVGRGGRWRDQAVALGWLVVVWLLLWGDLSWGNLVGGLVVGAAVLIFFPLPPVTFGGRLRAGALLVLAVTFVRELVSASVHVAAIAVRPGYRPRGAVIAVPLRIRTDLNLALTAELISLVPGTLILDVDRDLGVLYVHVLEVLRPEDLTDSRNRVLTAERRIVRAIGSPEEVRQLGVEPDRRNST
;
A
#
# COMPACT_ATOMS: atom_id res chain seq x y z
N MET A 1 -37.32 -51.50 2.38
CA MET A 1 -37.50 -50.31 3.24
C MET A 1 -36.35 -50.25 4.24
N THR A 2 -35.22 -49.64 3.88
CA THR A 2 -34.32 -48.92 4.81
C THR A 2 -33.47 -47.99 3.93
N GLY A 3 -33.57 -46.68 4.15
CA GLY A 3 -33.00 -45.66 3.28
C GLY A 3 -31.50 -45.49 3.45
N ASP A 4 -30.81 -45.31 2.33
CA ASP A 4 -29.45 -44.78 2.26
C ASP A 4 -29.55 -43.24 2.28
N LEU A 5 -28.98 -42.60 3.29
CA LEU A 5 -28.89 -41.14 3.40
C LEU A 5 -27.46 -40.71 3.02
N PRO A 6 -27.27 -39.83 2.02
CA PRO A 6 -25.97 -39.27 1.71
C PRO A 6 -25.51 -38.34 2.85
N GLY A 7 -24.28 -38.54 3.32
CA GLY A 7 -23.66 -37.75 4.38
C GLY A 7 -23.71 -36.24 4.09
N ARG A 8 -24.32 -35.49 5.01
CA ARG A 8 -24.42 -34.03 4.97
C ARG A 8 -23.09 -33.34 5.32
N PRO A 9 -22.94 -32.05 4.94
CA PRO A 9 -21.66 -31.34 4.79
C PRO A 9 -21.23 -30.55 6.03
N VAL A 10 -19.92 -30.24 6.07
CA VAL A 10 -19.23 -29.08 6.68
C VAL A 10 -19.46 -28.80 8.17
N GLY A 11 -18.37 -28.95 8.93
CA GLY A 11 -17.83 -27.88 9.78
C GLY A 11 -18.67 -27.40 10.96
N ASP A 12 -18.61 -28.14 12.06
CA ASP A 12 -19.00 -27.65 13.41
C ASP A 12 -17.77 -27.52 14.32
N GLY A 13 -16.70 -26.93 13.80
CA GLY A 13 -15.67 -26.36 14.67
C GLY A 13 -16.16 -25.00 15.16
N PRO A 14 -16.00 -24.63 16.45
CA PRO A 14 -16.23 -23.26 16.87
C PRO A 14 -15.44 -22.31 15.94
N PRO A 15 -16.02 -21.16 15.54
CA PRO A 15 -15.33 -20.21 14.67
C PRO A 15 -13.94 -19.94 15.28
N PRO A 16 -12.87 -19.97 14.46
CA PRO A 16 -11.51 -19.83 14.97
C PRO A 16 -11.45 -18.57 15.82
N GLU A 17 -11.12 -18.74 17.10
CA GLU A 17 -11.09 -17.62 18.03
C GLU A 17 -10.16 -16.52 17.47
N PRO A 18 -10.60 -15.24 17.50
CA PRO A 18 -9.74 -14.13 17.12
C PRO A 18 -8.45 -14.21 17.93
N ARG A 19 -7.36 -14.52 17.25
CA ARG A 19 -6.05 -14.69 17.88
C ARG A 19 -5.73 -13.39 18.64
N PRO A 20 -5.48 -13.42 19.96
CA PRO A 20 -5.23 -12.19 20.71
C PRO A 20 -4.07 -11.43 20.05
N PRO A 21 -4.20 -10.10 19.87
CA PRO A 21 -3.18 -9.32 19.20
C PRO A 21 -1.85 -9.54 19.91
N ALA A 22 -0.82 -9.91 19.15
CA ALA A 22 0.52 -10.09 19.68
C ALA A 22 0.91 -8.82 20.45
N ILE A 23 1.21 -8.97 21.74
CA ILE A 23 1.53 -7.84 22.62
C ILE A 23 2.82 -7.21 22.09
N VAL A 24 2.68 -6.13 21.33
CA VAL A 24 3.81 -5.32 20.84
C VAL A 24 4.60 -4.86 22.05
N GLY A 25 5.85 -5.31 22.16
CA GLY A 25 6.69 -5.03 23.31
C GLY A 25 6.77 -3.53 23.60
N ARG A 26 6.68 -3.16 24.88
CA ARG A 26 6.69 -1.76 25.37
C ARG A 26 7.86 -0.94 24.79
N GLY A 27 9.00 -1.58 24.48
CA GLY A 27 10.16 -0.95 23.86
C GLY A 27 10.03 -0.62 22.37
N GLY A 28 9.14 -1.27 21.62
CA GLY A 28 8.88 -0.91 20.22
C GLY A 28 8.13 0.42 20.12
N ARG A 29 7.06 0.55 20.91
CA ARG A 29 6.21 1.76 20.96
C ARG A 29 6.97 3.04 21.27
N TRP A 30 7.94 3.00 22.19
CA TRP A 30 8.74 4.18 22.53
C TRP A 30 9.70 4.58 21.41
N ARG A 31 10.27 3.61 20.68
CA ARG A 31 11.12 3.90 19.51
C ARG A 31 10.29 4.54 18.40
N ASP A 32 9.10 4.01 18.11
CA ASP A 32 8.20 4.56 17.09
C ASP A 32 7.76 5.99 17.45
N GLN A 33 7.46 6.24 18.72
CA GLN A 33 7.13 7.58 19.22
C GLN A 33 8.31 8.55 19.15
N ALA A 34 9.53 8.11 19.50
CA ALA A 34 10.73 8.93 19.39
C ALA A 34 11.06 9.28 17.93
N VAL A 35 10.91 8.32 17.02
CA VAL A 35 11.08 8.53 15.57
C VAL A 35 10.02 9.51 15.05
N ALA A 36 8.75 9.32 15.42
CA ALA A 36 7.66 10.21 15.03
C ALA A 36 7.86 11.64 15.55
N LEU A 37 8.28 11.79 16.82
CA LEU A 37 8.57 13.08 17.42
C LEU A 37 9.74 13.76 16.71
N GLY A 38 10.84 13.02 16.48
CA GLY A 38 12.00 13.55 15.75
C GLY A 38 11.64 14.01 14.35
N TRP A 39 10.84 13.23 13.62
CA TRP A 39 10.34 13.62 12.30
C TRP A 39 9.46 14.88 12.36
N LEU A 40 8.57 14.97 13.34
CA LEU A 40 7.69 16.11 13.50
C LEU A 40 8.46 17.40 13.82
N VAL A 41 9.52 17.30 14.63
CA VAL A 41 10.44 18.40 14.89
C VAL A 41 11.18 18.81 13.60
N VAL A 42 11.65 17.85 12.81
CA VAL A 42 12.30 18.14 11.52
C VAL A 42 11.36 18.89 10.58
N VAL A 43 10.12 18.39 10.41
CA VAL A 43 9.10 19.05 9.59
C VAL A 43 8.80 20.46 10.12
N TRP A 44 8.70 20.62 11.45
CA TRP A 44 8.51 21.92 12.10
C TRP A 44 9.65 22.90 11.79
N LEU A 45 10.90 22.45 11.93
CA LEU A 45 12.07 23.28 11.61
C LEU A 45 12.11 23.65 10.12
N LEU A 46 11.77 22.73 9.23
CA LEU A 46 11.67 22.98 7.78
C LEU A 46 10.58 24.00 7.44
N LEU A 47 9.45 23.98 8.16
CA LEU A 47 8.33 24.91 7.95
C LEU A 47 8.75 26.36 8.24
N TRP A 48 9.52 26.56 9.31
CA TRP A 48 9.99 27.88 9.72
C TRP A 48 11.31 28.29 9.04
N GLY A 49 12.10 27.33 8.58
CA GLY A 49 13.40 27.56 7.93
C GLY A 49 14.49 28.12 8.86
N ASP A 50 14.24 28.19 10.17
CA ASP A 50 15.15 28.76 11.17
C ASP A 50 15.59 27.69 12.19
N LEU A 51 16.91 27.57 12.39
CA LEU A 51 17.53 26.65 13.33
C LEU A 51 17.98 27.40 14.59
N SER A 52 17.00 27.91 15.34
CA SER A 52 17.22 28.49 16.67
C SER A 52 16.80 27.54 17.80
N TRP A 53 17.41 27.69 18.98
CA TRP A 53 17.04 26.90 20.17
C TRP A 53 15.57 27.09 20.56
N GLY A 54 15.04 28.31 20.40
CA GLY A 54 13.63 28.59 20.65
C GLY A 54 12.71 27.82 19.69
N ASN A 55 13.08 27.76 18.41
CA ASN A 55 12.30 27.03 17.41
C ASN A 55 12.36 25.50 17.62
N LEU A 56 13.52 24.97 18.01
CA LEU A 56 13.67 23.56 18.36
C LEU A 56 12.80 23.17 19.56
N VAL A 57 12.80 23.98 20.63
CA VAL A 57 11.95 23.75 21.80
C VAL A 57 10.47 23.87 21.42
N GLY A 58 10.11 24.87 20.62
CA GLY A 58 8.75 25.02 20.08
C GLY A 58 8.29 23.78 19.32
N GLY A 59 9.14 23.26 18.42
CA GLY A 59 8.86 22.03 17.67
C GLY A 59 8.73 20.80 18.55
N LEU A 60 9.55 20.67 19.60
CA LEU A 60 9.43 19.57 20.58
C LEU A 60 8.12 19.64 21.36
N VAL A 61 7.72 20.83 21.83
CA VAL A 61 6.47 21.03 22.58
C VAL A 61 5.26 20.75 21.69
N VAL A 62 5.21 21.35 20.50
CA VAL A 62 4.13 21.12 19.53
C VAL A 62 4.10 19.65 19.13
N GLY A 63 5.26 19.05 18.86
CA GLY A 63 5.33 17.66 18.45
C GLY A 63 4.87 16.68 19.54
N ALA A 64 5.26 16.92 20.79
CA ALA A 64 4.77 16.16 21.93
C ALA A 64 3.26 16.33 22.12
N ALA A 65 2.74 17.56 22.01
CA ALA A 65 1.31 17.82 22.08
C ALA A 65 0.54 17.04 21.01
N VAL A 66 1.00 17.04 19.76
CA VAL A 66 0.39 16.26 18.67
C VAL A 66 0.36 14.77 19.01
N LEU A 67 1.46 14.18 19.50
CA LEU A 67 1.49 12.76 19.86
C LEU A 67 0.64 12.40 21.08
N ILE A 68 0.38 13.36 21.97
CA ILE A 68 -0.52 13.19 23.12
C ILE A 68 -1.98 13.22 22.67
N PHE A 69 -2.36 14.19 21.83
CA PHE A 69 -3.74 14.34 21.37
C PHE A 69 -4.11 13.36 20.25
N PHE A 70 -3.13 12.99 19.41
CA PHE A 70 -3.27 12.06 18.30
C PHE A 70 -2.24 10.94 18.45
N PRO A 71 -2.45 9.99 19.38
CA PRO A 71 -1.55 8.86 19.52
C PRO A 71 -1.63 8.01 18.25
N LEU A 72 -0.57 8.05 17.44
CA LEU A 72 -0.51 7.22 16.23
C LEU A 72 -0.62 5.75 16.64
N PRO A 73 -1.57 4.97 16.07
CA PRO A 73 -1.52 3.53 16.13
C PRO A 73 -0.15 3.07 15.62
N PRO A 74 0.46 2.03 16.23
CA PRO A 74 1.74 1.53 15.77
C PRO A 74 1.59 1.09 14.31
N VAL A 75 2.16 1.87 13.38
CA VAL A 75 2.28 1.44 11.99
C VAL A 75 3.30 0.32 12.01
N THR A 76 2.92 -0.86 11.53
CA THR A 76 3.75 -2.07 11.53
C THR A 76 4.92 -1.93 10.55
N PHE A 77 5.84 -1.00 10.80
CA PHE A 77 7.10 -0.84 10.08
C PHE A 77 8.08 -1.91 10.59
N GLY A 78 7.84 -3.16 10.21
CA GLY A 78 8.78 -4.28 10.46
C GLY A 78 9.96 -4.34 9.48
N GLY A 79 9.98 -3.44 8.49
CA GLY A 79 10.94 -3.44 7.38
C GLY A 79 12.10 -2.47 7.52
N ARG A 80 13.21 -2.79 6.84
CA ARG A 80 14.39 -1.93 6.77
C ARG A 80 14.32 -1.10 5.51
N LEU A 81 14.49 0.22 5.62
CA LEU A 81 14.62 1.11 4.47
C LEU A 81 15.89 0.76 3.69
N ARG A 82 15.72 0.33 2.44
CA ARG A 82 16.83 0.00 1.54
C ARG A 82 17.00 1.14 0.54
N ALA A 83 17.91 2.06 0.84
CA ALA A 83 18.13 3.28 0.05
C ALA A 83 18.29 3.03 -1.46
N GLY A 84 19.02 1.98 -1.86
CA GLY A 84 19.17 1.62 -3.27
C GLY A 84 17.86 1.20 -3.94
N ALA A 85 17.04 0.40 -3.27
CA ALA A 85 15.73 -0.02 -3.78
C ALA A 85 14.72 1.15 -3.77
N LEU A 86 14.81 2.03 -2.78
CA LEU A 86 14.02 3.27 -2.73
C LEU A 86 14.37 4.20 -3.90
N LEU A 87 15.66 4.34 -4.23
CA LEU A 87 16.10 5.15 -5.36
C LEU A 87 15.62 4.57 -6.69
N VAL A 88 15.68 3.24 -6.87
CA VAL A 88 15.13 2.57 -8.05
C VAL A 88 13.61 2.77 -8.15
N LEU A 89 12.89 2.64 -7.03
CA LEU A 89 11.45 2.91 -6.98
C LEU A 89 11.17 4.35 -7.40
N ALA A 90 11.86 5.33 -6.81
CA ALA A 90 11.66 6.75 -7.08
C ALA A 90 11.94 7.11 -8.54
N VAL A 91 13.09 6.71 -9.09
CA VAL A 91 13.46 7.00 -10.48
C VAL A 91 12.47 6.36 -11.46
N THR A 92 12.09 5.10 -11.20
CA THR A 92 11.16 4.42 -12.12
C THR A 92 9.76 5.00 -12.04
N PHE A 93 9.30 5.34 -10.84
CA PHE A 93 8.02 6.02 -10.62
C PHE A 93 7.97 7.37 -11.34
N VAL A 94 9.00 8.21 -11.19
CA VAL A 94 9.06 9.51 -11.88
C VAL A 94 9.01 9.33 -13.39
N ARG A 95 9.73 8.34 -13.93
CA ARG A 95 9.68 8.03 -15.37
C ARG A 95 8.29 7.59 -15.83
N GLU A 96 7.64 6.71 -15.07
CA GLU A 96 6.28 6.24 -15.35
C GLU A 96 5.26 7.39 -15.28
N LEU A 97 5.39 8.24 -14.25
CA LEU A 97 4.56 9.42 -14.03
C LEU A 97 4.66 10.42 -15.19
N VAL A 98 5.88 10.75 -15.61
CA VAL A 98 6.11 11.67 -16.75
C VAL A 98 5.56 11.09 -18.04
N SER A 99 5.85 9.81 -18.32
CA SER A 99 5.34 9.14 -19.52
C SER A 99 3.81 9.12 -19.57
N ALA A 100 3.17 8.79 -18.44
CA ALA A 100 1.73 8.76 -18.32
C ALA A 100 1.10 10.15 -18.46
N SER A 101 1.71 11.17 -17.86
CA SER A 101 1.27 12.57 -17.97
C SER A 101 1.31 13.06 -19.42
N VAL A 102 2.39 12.76 -20.15
CA VAL A 102 2.50 13.10 -21.58
C VAL A 102 1.43 12.39 -22.41
N HIS A 103 1.16 11.11 -22.11
CA HIS A 103 0.12 10.35 -22.80
C HIS A 103 -1.27 10.93 -22.57
N VAL A 104 -1.61 11.27 -21.33
CA VAL A 104 -2.88 11.91 -20.98
C VAL A 104 -3.00 13.29 -21.61
N ALA A 105 -1.93 14.09 -21.62
CA ALA A 105 -1.90 15.38 -22.31
C ALA A 105 -2.16 15.23 -23.82
N ALA A 106 -1.57 14.21 -24.46
CA ALA A 106 -1.78 13.90 -25.87
C ALA A 106 -3.23 13.47 -26.16
N ILE A 107 -3.88 12.74 -25.26
CA ILE A 107 -5.30 12.39 -25.36
C ILE A 107 -6.18 13.64 -25.20
N ALA A 108 -5.86 14.51 -24.23
CA ALA A 108 -6.66 15.70 -23.94
C ALA A 108 -6.73 16.68 -25.12
N VAL A 109 -5.68 16.76 -25.93
CA VAL A 109 -5.64 17.63 -27.13
C VAL A 109 -6.25 16.98 -28.39
N ARG A 110 -6.60 15.68 -28.35
CA ARG A 110 -7.20 14.96 -29.49
C ARG A 110 -8.73 15.15 -29.51
N PRO A 111 -9.30 15.83 -30.51
CA PRO A 111 -10.75 16.00 -30.61
C PRO A 111 -11.44 14.65 -30.87
N GLY A 112 -12.57 14.41 -30.21
CA GLY A 112 -13.42 13.24 -30.47
C GLY A 112 -12.98 11.93 -29.81
N TYR A 113 -11.92 11.95 -28.99
CA TYR A 113 -11.48 10.77 -28.27
C TYR A 113 -12.42 10.42 -27.12
N ARG A 114 -12.94 9.18 -27.11
CA ARG A 114 -13.78 8.66 -26.02
C ARG A 114 -13.10 7.47 -25.37
N PRO A 115 -12.44 7.66 -24.21
CA PRO A 115 -11.84 6.56 -23.47
C PRO A 115 -12.92 5.55 -23.06
N ARG A 116 -12.62 4.27 -23.20
CA ARG A 116 -13.44 3.19 -22.65
C ARG A 116 -12.75 2.68 -21.39
N GLY A 117 -13.24 3.12 -20.23
CA GLY A 117 -12.70 2.66 -18.97
C GLY A 117 -13.23 1.29 -18.57
N ALA A 118 -12.50 0.61 -17.68
CA ALA A 118 -12.94 -0.62 -17.04
C ALA A 118 -12.48 -0.66 -15.58
N VAL A 119 -13.12 -1.48 -14.75
CA VAL A 119 -12.71 -1.70 -13.37
C VAL A 119 -12.16 -3.11 -13.23
N ILE A 120 -11.00 -3.25 -12.61
CA ILE A 120 -10.36 -4.53 -12.31
C ILE A 120 -10.11 -4.68 -10.82
N ALA A 121 -10.31 -5.89 -10.30
CA ALA A 121 -9.92 -6.26 -8.95
C ALA A 121 -8.50 -6.84 -8.96
N VAL A 122 -7.59 -6.25 -8.20
CA VAL A 122 -6.19 -6.70 -8.11
C VAL A 122 -5.89 -7.14 -6.67
N PRO A 123 -5.85 -8.46 -6.40
CA PRO A 123 -5.42 -8.97 -5.11
C PRO A 123 -3.91 -8.76 -4.94
N LEU A 124 -3.53 -8.05 -3.89
CA LEU A 124 -2.13 -7.83 -3.49
C LEU A 124 -1.56 -9.08 -2.82
N ARG A 125 -0.26 -9.28 -2.97
CA ARG A 125 0.50 -10.37 -2.33
C ARG A 125 0.75 -10.07 -0.85
N ILE A 126 1.02 -8.81 -0.51
CA ILE A 126 1.36 -8.36 0.84
C ILE A 126 0.23 -7.50 1.38
N ARG A 127 -0.43 -7.99 2.43
CA ARG A 127 -1.63 -7.41 3.04
C ARG A 127 -1.36 -6.54 4.26
N THR A 128 -0.20 -5.88 4.31
CA THR A 128 0.08 -4.92 5.38
C THR A 128 -0.52 -3.57 5.02
N ASP A 129 -1.12 -2.89 6.00
CA ASP A 129 -1.79 -1.59 5.79
C ASP A 129 -0.88 -0.57 5.10
N LEU A 130 0.40 -0.56 5.49
CA LEU A 130 1.40 0.31 4.90
C LEU A 130 1.65 -0.02 3.42
N ASN A 131 1.85 -1.31 3.08
CA ASN A 131 2.10 -1.72 1.71
C ASN A 131 0.88 -1.44 0.82
N LEU A 132 -0.32 -1.73 1.34
CA LEU A 132 -1.57 -1.49 0.66
C LEU A 132 -1.79 0.02 0.45
N ALA A 133 -1.55 0.86 1.46
CA ALA A 133 -1.66 2.32 1.35
C ALA A 133 -0.63 2.90 0.36
N LEU A 134 0.63 2.48 0.42
CA LEU A 134 1.67 2.96 -0.49
C LEU A 134 1.46 2.50 -1.92
N THR A 135 1.01 1.26 -2.12
CA THR A 135 0.65 0.76 -3.45
C THR A 135 -0.54 1.57 -3.96
N ALA A 136 -1.50 1.87 -3.09
CA ALA A 136 -2.66 2.64 -3.47
C ALA A 136 -2.31 4.08 -3.91
N GLU A 137 -1.51 4.79 -3.10
CA GLU A 137 -0.99 6.12 -3.42
C GLU A 137 -0.19 6.11 -4.72
N LEU A 138 0.76 5.18 -4.87
CA LEU A 138 1.62 5.13 -6.05
C LEU A 138 0.82 4.93 -7.34
N ILE A 139 -0.21 4.07 -7.31
CA ILE A 139 -1.07 3.83 -8.47
C ILE A 139 -1.99 5.02 -8.75
N SER A 140 -2.47 5.69 -7.71
CA SER A 140 -3.33 6.88 -7.85
C SER A 140 -2.57 8.08 -8.42
N LEU A 141 -1.26 8.17 -8.17
CA LEU A 141 -0.41 9.22 -8.70
C LEU A 141 -0.08 9.05 -10.19
N VAL A 142 -0.14 7.83 -10.75
CA VAL A 142 0.17 7.60 -12.17
C VAL A 142 -1.10 7.80 -13.02
N PRO A 143 -1.14 8.82 -13.89
CA PRO A 143 -2.30 9.08 -14.74
C PRO A 143 -2.65 7.88 -15.63
N GLY A 144 -3.94 7.52 -15.71
CA GLY A 144 -4.42 6.39 -16.51
C GLY A 144 -4.97 5.23 -15.68
N THR A 145 -4.72 5.21 -14.37
CA THR A 145 -5.38 4.32 -13.42
C THR A 145 -5.78 5.09 -12.16
N LEU A 146 -6.97 4.84 -11.62
CA LEU A 146 -7.46 5.45 -10.38
C LEU A 146 -8.01 4.37 -9.46
N ILE A 147 -7.78 4.48 -8.17
CA ILE A 147 -8.34 3.54 -7.19
C ILE A 147 -9.75 3.98 -6.85
N LEU A 148 -10.70 3.06 -6.99
CA LEU A 148 -12.09 3.27 -6.61
C LEU A 148 -12.35 2.83 -5.18
N ASP A 149 -11.81 1.67 -4.82
CA ASP A 149 -12.03 1.07 -3.51
C ASP A 149 -10.87 0.16 -3.11
N VAL A 150 -10.76 -0.07 -1.81
CA VAL A 150 -9.71 -0.82 -1.17
C VAL A 150 -10.33 -1.72 -0.12
N ASP A 151 -10.34 -3.02 -0.41
CA ASP A 151 -10.70 -4.03 0.57
C ASP A 151 -9.45 -4.41 1.38
N ARG A 152 -9.38 -3.91 2.62
CA ARG A 152 -8.25 -4.16 3.52
C ARG A 152 -8.23 -5.58 4.08
N ASP A 153 -9.39 -6.20 4.26
CA ASP A 153 -9.52 -7.55 4.83
C ASP A 153 -9.07 -8.61 3.81
N LEU A 154 -9.48 -8.43 2.55
CA LEU A 154 -9.09 -9.30 1.45
C LEU A 154 -7.77 -8.89 0.79
N GLY A 155 -7.28 -7.68 1.04
CA GLY A 155 -6.08 -7.12 0.41
C GLY A 155 -6.26 -6.90 -1.09
N VAL A 156 -7.42 -6.40 -1.51
CA VAL A 156 -7.79 -6.22 -2.92
C VAL A 156 -7.91 -4.73 -3.24
N LEU A 157 -7.23 -4.30 -4.30
CA LEU A 157 -7.38 -2.97 -4.87
C LEU A 157 -8.34 -3.02 -6.05
N TYR A 158 -9.41 -2.22 -6.00
CA TYR A 158 -10.30 -2.00 -7.13
C TYR A 158 -9.80 -0.81 -7.93
N VAL A 159 -9.25 -1.10 -9.11
CA VAL A 159 -8.58 -0.11 -9.96
C VAL A 159 -9.43 0.16 -11.18
N HIS A 160 -9.77 1.43 -11.38
CA HIS A 160 -10.32 1.94 -12.62
C HIS A 160 -9.19 2.20 -13.63
N VAL A 161 -9.26 1.57 -14.78
CA VAL A 161 -8.38 1.82 -15.92
C VAL A 161 -9.07 2.83 -16.83
N LEU A 162 -8.39 3.93 -17.13
CA LEU A 162 -8.93 5.05 -17.90
C LEU A 162 -9.30 4.64 -19.33
N GLU A 163 -8.51 3.74 -19.91
CA GLU A 163 -8.66 3.33 -21.30
C GLU A 163 -8.28 1.86 -21.51
N VAL A 164 -9.20 1.13 -22.14
CA VAL A 164 -9.06 -0.26 -22.52
C VAL A 164 -9.43 -0.38 -23.99
N LEU A 165 -8.43 -0.67 -24.82
CA LEU A 165 -8.61 -0.90 -26.26
C LEU A 165 -8.69 -2.40 -26.57
N ARG A 166 -7.98 -3.21 -25.80
CA ARG A 166 -7.89 -4.67 -25.97
C ARG A 166 -7.90 -5.40 -24.62
N PRO A 167 -8.27 -6.69 -24.59
CA PRO A 167 -8.25 -7.49 -23.36
C PRO A 167 -6.87 -7.55 -22.69
N GLU A 168 -5.79 -7.45 -23.46
CA GLU A 168 -4.42 -7.46 -22.96
C GLU A 168 -4.12 -6.24 -22.06
N ASP A 169 -4.78 -5.10 -22.31
CA ASP A 169 -4.55 -3.87 -21.56
C ASP A 169 -5.00 -3.99 -20.08
N LEU A 170 -5.99 -4.85 -19.80
CA LEU A 170 -6.40 -5.19 -18.43
C LEU A 170 -5.32 -6.01 -17.71
N THR A 171 -4.70 -6.93 -18.43
CA THR A 171 -3.61 -7.77 -17.90
C THR A 171 -2.37 -6.93 -17.64
N ASP A 172 -2.05 -6.00 -18.54
CA ASP A 172 -0.96 -5.04 -18.37
C ASP A 172 -1.20 -4.13 -17.17
N SER A 173 -2.41 -3.62 -17.01
CA SER A 173 -2.79 -2.79 -15.86
C SER A 173 -2.62 -3.56 -14.54
N ARG A 174 -3.08 -4.82 -14.49
CA ARG A 174 -2.86 -5.71 -13.33
C ARG A 174 -1.37 -5.92 -13.06
N ASN A 175 -0.57 -6.18 -14.09
CA ASN A 175 0.87 -6.40 -13.95
C ASN A 175 1.62 -5.15 -13.46
N ARG A 176 1.16 -3.96 -13.85
CA ARG A 176 1.71 -2.68 -13.34
C ARG A 176 1.48 -2.54 -11.85
N VAL A 177 0.26 -2.79 -11.37
CA VAL A 177 -0.08 -2.77 -9.93
C VAL A 177 0.79 -3.75 -9.14
N LEU A 178 0.92 -4.99 -9.62
CA LEU A 178 1.77 -6.00 -8.97
C LEU A 178 3.26 -5.65 -9.03
N THR A 179 3.71 -4.94 -10.07
CA THR A 179 5.11 -4.49 -10.17
C THR A 179 5.40 -3.34 -9.21
N ALA A 180 4.46 -2.40 -9.07
CA ALA A 180 4.50 -1.34 -8.07
C ALA A 180 4.61 -1.93 -6.66
N GLU A 181 3.73 -2.86 -6.31
CA GLU A 181 3.77 -3.60 -5.05
C GLU A 181 5.15 -4.22 -4.81
N ARG A 182 5.67 -4.99 -5.78
CA ARG A 182 6.99 -5.64 -5.65
C ARG A 182 8.11 -4.63 -5.39
N ARG A 183 8.09 -3.46 -6.02
CA ARG A 183 9.11 -2.41 -5.82
C ARG A 183 9.00 -1.78 -4.43
N ILE A 184 7.77 -1.54 -3.96
CA ILE A 184 7.51 -1.01 -2.60
C ILE A 184 8.03 -2.00 -1.55
N VAL A 185 7.61 -3.25 -1.60
CA VAL A 185 8.06 -4.29 -0.66
C VAL A 185 9.58 -4.47 -0.72
N ARG A 186 10.21 -4.38 -1.90
CA ARG A 186 11.68 -4.41 -2.01
C ARG A 186 12.36 -3.21 -1.35
N ALA A 187 11.73 -2.03 -1.36
CA ALA A 187 12.27 -0.80 -0.81
C ALA A 187 12.10 -0.68 0.71
N ILE A 188 10.94 -1.09 1.22
CA ILE A 188 10.54 -0.82 2.61
C ILE A 188 10.06 -2.06 3.38
N GLY A 189 9.86 -3.20 2.71
CA GLY A 189 9.31 -4.40 3.31
C GLY A 189 10.27 -5.12 4.26
N SER A 190 9.68 -5.82 5.23
CA SER A 190 10.35 -6.76 6.11
C SER A 190 10.96 -7.93 5.34
N PRO A 191 11.99 -8.61 5.88
CA PRO A 191 12.55 -9.81 5.27
C PRO A 191 11.50 -10.90 5.00
N GLU A 192 10.44 -10.96 5.82
CA GLU A 192 9.33 -11.89 5.66
C GLU A 192 8.44 -11.53 4.47
N GLU A 193 8.05 -10.26 4.34
CA GLU A 193 7.26 -9.80 3.18
C GLU A 193 8.02 -10.00 1.85
N VAL A 194 9.34 -9.79 1.87
CA VAL A 194 10.18 -10.05 0.69
C VAL A 194 10.23 -11.54 0.33
N ARG A 195 10.19 -12.44 1.32
CA ARG A 195 10.08 -13.89 1.07
C ARG A 195 8.71 -14.26 0.50
N GLN A 196 7.64 -13.70 1.03
CA GLN A 196 6.27 -13.94 0.56
C GLN A 196 6.08 -13.53 -0.90
N LEU A 197 6.77 -12.48 -1.38
CA LEU A 197 6.77 -12.14 -2.80
C LEU A 197 7.35 -13.23 -3.72
N GLY A 198 8.30 -14.03 -3.21
CA GLY A 198 8.97 -15.11 -3.96
C GLY A 198 8.20 -16.42 -4.00
N VAL A 199 7.17 -16.57 -3.16
CA VAL A 199 6.27 -17.72 -3.18
C VAL A 199 5.11 -17.39 -4.13
N GLU A 200 5.14 -17.97 -5.33
CA GLU A 200 4.03 -17.86 -6.28
C GLU A 200 2.77 -18.52 -5.69
N PRO A 201 1.57 -17.90 -5.78
CA PRO A 201 0.37 -18.50 -5.19
C PRO A 201 0.03 -19.81 -5.90
N ASP A 202 -0.25 -20.81 -5.08
CA ASP A 202 -0.76 -22.11 -5.50
C ASP A 202 -2.02 -21.94 -6.35
N ARG A 203 -1.95 -22.34 -7.63
CA ARG A 203 -3.04 -22.24 -8.63
C ARG A 203 -4.27 -23.13 -8.31
N ARG A 204 -4.43 -23.60 -7.07
CA ARG A 204 -5.34 -24.71 -6.75
C ARG A 204 -6.83 -24.36 -6.54
N ASN A 205 -7.23 -23.08 -6.50
CA ASN A 205 -8.61 -22.72 -6.13
C ASN A 205 -9.36 -21.88 -7.19
N SER A 206 -9.23 -22.22 -8.47
CA SER A 206 -10.17 -21.73 -9.51
C SER A 206 -10.62 -22.91 -10.36
N THR A 207 -11.66 -23.59 -9.90
CA THR A 207 -12.51 -24.51 -10.67
C THR A 207 -13.95 -24.08 -10.47
#